data_AF-A0A661JX86-F1
#
_entry.id   AF-A0A661JX86-F1
#
_cell.length_a   1.000
_cell.length_b   1.000
_cell.length_c   1.000
_cell.angle_alpha   90.00
_cell.angle_beta   90.00
_cell.angle_gamma   90.00
#
_symmetry.space_group_name_H-M   'P 1'
#
loop_
_entity.id
_entity.type
_entity.pdbx_description
1 polymer ?
#
loop_
_entity_poly.entity_id
_entity_poly.type
_entity_poly.pdbx_seq_one_letter_code
_entity_poly.pdbx_strand_id
1 'polypeptide(L)'
;MDRDNKVIFNTRVMTISIDYSKCEPATNDDNNPSCGFACVKACRLYGRNILRIENNRPVLAVTDPAEIQRLDNECLSCEYNCDTYGTGCITIEIPME
;
A
#
# COMPACT_ATOMS: atom_id res chain seq x y z
N MET A 1 1.18 -21.83 -6.42
CA MET A 1 0.90 -20.50 -7.01
C MET A 1 1.73 -19.52 -6.23
N ASP A 2 2.90 -19.17 -6.76
CA ASP A 2 3.79 -18.20 -6.15
C ASP A 2 3.07 -16.84 -6.18
N ARG A 3 2.58 -16.37 -5.03
CA ARG A 3 1.99 -15.03 -4.92
C ARG A 3 3.17 -14.10 -4.67
N ASP A 4 3.39 -13.14 -5.56
CA ASP A 4 4.44 -12.14 -5.34
C ASP A 4 4.35 -11.57 -3.93
N ASN A 5 5.46 -11.64 -3.19
CA ASN A 5 5.55 -11.22 -1.80
C ASN A 5 5.74 -9.70 -1.66
N LYS A 6 5.71 -8.96 -2.76
CA LYS A 6 5.90 -7.51 -2.78
C LYS A 6 5.07 -6.89 -3.89
N VAL A 7 4.56 -5.69 -3.65
CA VAL A 7 4.04 -4.79 -4.68
C VAL A 7 4.95 -3.57 -4.74
N ILE A 8 5.29 -3.15 -5.96
CA ILE A 8 6.10 -1.94 -6.21
C ILE A 8 5.37 -1.13 -7.28
N PHE A 9 5.21 0.17 -7.05
CA PHE A 9 4.64 1.08 -8.03
C PHE A 9 5.25 2.47 -7.92
N ASN A 10 5.25 3.17 -9.05
CA ASN A 10 5.77 4.52 -9.15
C ASN A 10 4.62 5.52 -9.06
N THR A 11 4.86 6.55 -8.27
CA THR A 11 4.12 7.82 -8.29
C THR A 11 4.85 8.78 -9.23
N ARG A 12 4.53 10.09 -9.20
CA ARG A 12 5.19 11.04 -10.11
C ARG A 12 6.64 11.25 -9.73
N VAL A 13 6.93 11.29 -8.43
CA VAL A 13 8.28 11.57 -7.93
C VAL A 13 8.79 10.54 -6.93
N MET A 14 8.01 9.54 -6.55
CA MET A 14 8.42 8.53 -5.55
C MET A 14 8.15 7.11 -6.02
N THR A 15 8.90 6.16 -5.50
CA THR A 15 8.61 4.72 -5.59
C THR A 15 8.02 4.25 -4.27
N ILE A 16 6.86 3.59 -4.31
CA ILE A 16 6.22 3.00 -3.14
C ILE A 16 6.30 1.48 -3.26
N SER A 17 6.62 0.82 -2.14
CA SER A 17 6.56 -0.63 -2.06
C SER A 17 5.84 -1.13 -0.83
N ILE A 18 5.17 -2.28 -0.97
CA ILE A 18 4.47 -2.99 0.10
C ILE A 18 5.08 -4.40 0.19
N ASP A 19 5.70 -4.71 1.33
CA ASP A 19 6.27 -6.02 1.61
C ASP A 19 5.24 -6.91 2.32
N TYR A 20 4.65 -7.86 1.58
CA TYR A 20 3.65 -8.76 2.13
C TYR A 20 4.22 -9.78 3.12
N SER A 21 5.52 -10.04 3.12
CA SER A 21 6.14 -10.89 4.15
C SER A 21 6.13 -10.22 5.53
N LYS A 22 5.94 -8.90 5.57
CA LYS A 22 5.80 -8.10 6.80
C LYS A 22 4.37 -7.66 7.06
N CYS A 23 3.44 -7.92 6.15
CA CYS A 23 2.05 -7.49 6.28
C CYS A 23 1.23 -8.56 7.02
N GLU A 24 0.87 -8.28 8.27
CA GLU A 24 0.16 -9.21 9.16
C GLU A 24 -1.06 -9.91 8.52
N PRO A 25 -2.05 -9.21 7.91
CA PRO A 25 -3.17 -9.89 7.24
C PRO A 25 -2.73 -10.76 6.05
N ALA A 26 -1.65 -10.38 5.36
CA ALA A 26 -1.14 -11.12 4.21
C ALA A 26 -0.40 -12.41 4.62
N THR A 27 0.26 -12.41 5.77
CA THR A 27 0.97 -13.57 6.33
C THR A 27 0.03 -14.53 7.03
N ASN A 28 -0.96 -14.00 7.73
CA ASN A 28 -1.88 -14.79 8.57
C ASN A 28 -3.16 -15.21 7.84
N ASP A 29 -3.39 -14.68 6.64
CA ASP A 29 -4.65 -14.85 5.88
C ASP A 29 -5.88 -14.43 6.70
N ASP A 30 -5.74 -13.33 7.44
CA ASP A 30 -6.77 -12.79 8.34
C ASP A 30 -7.60 -11.70 7.66
N ASN A 31 -8.93 -11.86 7.68
CA ASN A 31 -9.88 -10.89 7.13
C ASN A 31 -10.29 -9.81 8.16
N ASN A 32 -9.85 -9.94 9.40
CA ASN A 32 -10.05 -8.99 10.48
C ASN A 32 -8.74 -8.71 11.25
N PRO A 33 -7.68 -8.25 10.54
CA PRO A 33 -6.38 -8.02 11.15
C PRO A 33 -6.43 -6.94 12.21
N SER A 34 -5.46 -7.00 13.13
CA SER A 34 -5.28 -6.02 14.21
C SER A 34 -5.18 -4.58 13.69
N CYS A 35 -4.54 -4.38 12.53
CA CYS A 35 -4.39 -3.06 11.91
C CYS A 35 -5.65 -2.57 11.17
N GLY A 36 -6.65 -3.44 11.02
CA GLY A 36 -7.92 -3.14 10.34
C GLY A 36 -7.75 -2.57 8.93
N PHE A 37 -6.66 -2.90 8.22
CA PHE A 37 -6.28 -2.30 6.93
C PHE A 37 -6.19 -0.76 6.95
N ALA A 38 -5.59 -0.20 8.01
CA ALA A 38 -5.43 1.25 8.19
C ALA A 38 -4.81 1.95 6.96
N CYS A 39 -3.84 1.33 6.28
CA CYS A 39 -3.24 1.88 5.07
C CYS A 39 -4.23 2.06 3.91
N VAL A 40 -5.13 1.09 3.68
CA VAL A 40 -6.17 1.17 2.63
C VAL A 40 -7.22 2.21 3.01
N LYS A 41 -7.65 2.24 4.27
CA LYS A 41 -8.60 3.23 4.79
C LYS A 41 -8.05 4.66 4.65
N ALA A 42 -6.78 4.86 4.99
CA ALA A 42 -6.09 6.14 4.86
C ALA A 42 -5.94 6.56 3.39
N CYS A 43 -5.56 5.63 2.50
CA CYS A 43 -5.49 5.90 1.06
C CYS A 43 -6.85 6.33 0.49
N ARG A 44 -7.96 5.78 1.00
CA ARG A 44 -9.32 6.17 0.63
C ARG A 44 -9.73 7.54 1.19
N LEU A 45 -9.35 7.84 2.43
CA LEU A 45 -9.80 9.05 3.13
C LEU A 45 -8.99 10.30 2.76
N TYR A 46 -7.67 10.17 2.67
CA TYR A 46 -6.73 11.29 2.47
C TYR A 46 -6.08 11.27 1.09
N GLY A 47 -5.97 10.08 0.49
CA GLY A 47 -5.41 9.88 -0.83
C GLY A 47 -6.48 9.87 -1.92
N ARG A 48 -6.22 9.08 -2.96
CA ARG A 48 -7.09 8.94 -4.14
C ARG A 48 -7.58 7.51 -4.34
N ASN A 49 -7.62 6.73 -3.26
CA ASN A 49 -8.16 5.36 -3.24
C ASN A 49 -7.46 4.43 -4.25
N ILE A 50 -6.13 4.56 -4.39
CA ILE A 50 -5.32 3.72 -5.26
C ILE A 50 -5.02 2.33 -4.65
N LEU A 51 -5.32 2.13 -3.37
CA LEU A 51 -5.24 0.85 -2.68
C LEU A 51 -6.65 0.30 -2.42
N ARG A 52 -6.79 -1.02 -2.49
CA ARG A 52 -7.99 -1.77 -2.07
C ARG A 52 -7.60 -3.05 -1.36
N ILE A 53 -8.55 -3.65 -0.65
CA ILE A 53 -8.36 -4.95 0.01
C ILE A 53 -8.76 -6.04 -0.99
N GLU A 54 -7.88 -7.01 -1.21
CA GLU A 54 -8.18 -8.23 -1.96
C GLU A 54 -7.41 -9.40 -1.35
N ASN A 55 -8.08 -10.52 -1.07
CA ASN A 55 -7.46 -11.74 -0.53
C ASN A 55 -6.55 -11.45 0.68
N ASN A 56 -7.06 -10.68 1.64
CA ASN A 56 -6.36 -10.25 2.86
C ASN A 56 -5.06 -9.46 2.59
N ARG A 57 -4.96 -8.80 1.43
CA ARG A 57 -3.81 -7.98 1.04
C ARG A 57 -4.25 -6.57 0.60
N PRO A 58 -3.48 -5.52 0.94
CA PRO A 58 -3.60 -4.23 0.28
C PRO A 58 -3.01 -4.31 -1.13
N VAL A 59 -3.85 -4.35 -2.15
CA VAL A 59 -3.46 -4.38 -3.57
C VAL A 59 -3.77 -3.05 -4.26
N LEU A 60 -3.21 -2.84 -5.45
CA LEU A 60 -3.56 -1.69 -6.28
C LEU A 60 -5.01 -1.79 -6.79
N ALA A 61 -5.74 -0.68 -6.70
CA ALA A 61 -7.09 -0.53 -7.26
C ALA A 61 -7.06 -0.32 -8.78
N VAL A 62 -5.94 0.17 -9.30
CA VAL A 62 -5.68 0.41 -10.73
C VAL A 62 -4.33 -0.19 -11.08
N THR A 63 -4.22 -0.86 -12.22
CA THR A 63 -2.99 -1.54 -12.66
C THR A 63 -2.23 -0.81 -13.76
N ASP A 64 -2.83 0.19 -14.42
CA ASP A 64 -2.15 1.04 -15.40
C ASP A 64 -1.18 2.00 -14.68
N PRO A 65 0.14 1.90 -14.92
CA PRO A 65 1.13 2.77 -14.29
C PRO A 65 0.90 4.26 -14.55
N ALA A 66 0.46 4.64 -15.75
CA ALA A 66 0.22 6.05 -16.09
C ALA A 66 -0.94 6.61 -15.26
N GLU A 67 -1.97 5.79 -15.05
CA GLU A 67 -3.13 6.15 -14.25
C GLU A 67 -2.78 6.19 -12.74
N ILE A 68 -1.91 5.31 -12.26
CA ILE A 68 -1.39 5.37 -10.87
C ILE A 68 -0.66 6.71 -10.66
N GLN A 69 0.25 7.11 -11.54
CA GLN A 69 0.96 8.40 -11.45
C GLN A 69 0.02 9.61 -11.59
N ARG A 70 -1.10 9.45 -12.30
CA ARG A 70 -2.11 10.51 -12.44
C ARG A 70 -2.95 10.66 -11.17
N LEU A 71 -3.34 9.53 -10.56
CA LEU A 71 -4.24 9.47 -9.42
C LEU A 71 -3.53 9.67 -8.08
N ASP A 72 -2.37 9.05 -7.86
CA ASP A 72 -1.65 9.19 -6.60
C ASP A 72 -1.29 10.67 -6.37
N ASN A 73 -1.67 11.18 -5.20
CA ASN A 73 -1.44 12.56 -4.78
C ASN A 73 -0.29 12.70 -3.78
N GLU A 74 0.47 11.62 -3.56
CA GLU A 74 1.71 11.57 -2.80
C GLU A 74 1.52 12.02 -1.34
N CYS A 75 0.34 11.74 -0.78
CA CYS A 75 -0.08 12.21 0.55
C CYS A 75 0.57 11.50 1.75
N LEU A 76 1.42 10.49 1.52
CA LEU A 76 2.11 9.66 2.53
C LEU A 76 1.21 8.94 3.54
N SER A 77 -0.12 9.06 3.40
CA SER A 77 -1.07 8.65 4.43
C SER A 77 -1.10 7.13 4.62
N CYS A 78 -0.88 6.35 3.56
CA CYS A 78 -0.83 4.89 3.65
C CYS A 78 0.37 4.40 4.47
N GLU A 79 1.54 4.99 4.28
CA GLU A 79 2.78 4.65 4.98
C GLU A 79 2.69 5.05 6.46
N TYR A 80 2.36 6.31 6.76
CA TYR A 80 2.14 6.77 8.13
C TYR A 80 1.15 5.90 8.92
N ASN A 81 0.01 5.53 8.31
CA ASN A 81 -0.99 4.69 8.99
C ASN A 81 -0.55 3.22 9.11
N CYS A 82 0.25 2.71 8.17
CA CYS A 82 0.82 1.38 8.28
C CYS A 82 1.86 1.31 9.40
N ASP A 83 2.67 2.35 9.56
CA ASP A 83 3.64 2.48 10.65
C ASP A 83 2.94 2.63 12.01
N THR A 84 1.91 3.46 12.07
CA THR A 84 1.20 3.77 13.34
C THR A 84 0.32 2.62 13.84
N TYR A 85 -0.41 1.94 12.94
CA TYR A 85 -1.44 0.96 13.32
C TYR A 85 -1.15 -0.46 12.85
N GLY A 86 -0.16 -0.65 11.99
CA GLY A 86 0.21 -1.94 11.41
C GLY A 86 1.63 -2.33 11.77
N THR A 87 2.33 -2.87 10.79
CA THR A 87 3.69 -3.43 10.93
C THR A 87 4.76 -2.59 10.22
N GLY A 88 4.40 -1.44 9.65
CA GLY A 88 5.33 -0.62 8.86
C GLY A 88 5.82 -1.31 7.57
N CYS A 89 4.97 -2.11 6.91
CA CYS A 89 5.36 -2.88 5.71
C CYS A 89 5.41 -2.06 4.41
N ILE A 90 5.11 -0.75 4.47
CA ILE A 90 5.16 0.16 3.33
C ILE A 90 6.47 0.97 3.40
N THR A 91 7.15 1.11 2.26
CA THR A 91 8.38 1.90 2.15
C THR A 91 8.27 2.84 0.97
N ILE A 92 8.69 4.09 1.17
CA ILE A 92 8.70 5.14 0.15
C ILE A 92 10.16 5.52 -0.13
N GLU A 93 10.51 5.56 -1.40
CA GLU A 93 11.83 5.95 -1.89
C GLU A 93 11.68 7.21 -2.75
N ILE A 94 12.36 8.28 -2.36
CA ILE A 94 12.33 9.57 -3.04
C ILE A 94 13.72 9.81 -3.65
N PRO A 95 13.86 9.89 -4.98
CA PRO A 95 15.12 10.27 -5.62
C PRO A 95 15.42 11.73 -5.31
N MET A 96 16.67 12.02 -4.94
CA MET A 96 17.15 13.34 -4.53
C MET A 96 18.06 14.01 -5.58
N GLU A 97 18.08 13.47 -6.80
CA GLU A 97 18.91 13.95 -7.92
C GLU A 97 18.25 15.08 -8.71
#